data_AF-A0A9E7H5P8-F1
#
_entry.id   AF-A0A9E7H5P8-F1
#
_cell.length_a   1.000
_cell.length_b   1.000
_cell.length_c   1.000
_cell.angle_alpha   90.00
_cell.angle_beta   90.00
_cell.angle_gamma   90.00
#
_symmetry.space_group_name_H-M   'P 1'
#
loop_
_entity.id
_entity.type
_entity.pdbx_description
1 polymer ?
#
loop_
_entity_poly.entity_id
_entity_poly.type
_entity_poly.pdbx_seq_one_letter_code
_entity_poly.pdbx_strand_id
1 'polypeptide(L)'
;VITLDGFRDSEIVSKAVVASAHRPNDASRFIIYVKASVCSETAEINRSIANLMLLGDGRDATIVTGSKTVHDGITTTLRSATFAITGNGFNARDMTFENTAVPEKNQAVALRLGSDLSEFYRCRFDGYQGTLPVHSREYMNTGTGADTSNRVKWPGYPVKRRASEGCELTVGNFLGGDEWIPVNGAHVFNNNLGEG
;
A
#
# COMPACT_ATOMS: atom_id res chain seq x y z
N VAL A 1 5.11 3.41 21.24
CA VAL A 1 4.88 2.13 20.54
C VAL A 1 3.82 1.38 21.33
N ILE A 2 2.75 0.91 20.69
CA ILE A 2 1.78 -0.02 21.30
C ILE A 2 2.05 -1.41 20.73
N THR A 3 2.11 -2.42 21.59
CA THR A 3 2.36 -3.81 21.20
C THR A 3 1.08 -4.63 21.23
N LEU A 4 0.94 -5.50 20.25
CA LEU A 4 -0.25 -6.29 19.98
C LEU A 4 0.10 -7.78 19.96
N ASP A 5 -0.37 -8.52 20.99
CA ASP A 5 -0.02 -9.93 21.27
C ASP A 5 -1.27 -10.81 21.33
N GLY A 6 -1.26 -11.97 20.66
CA GLY A 6 -2.32 -12.99 20.80
C GLY A 6 -3.67 -12.63 20.19
N PHE A 7 -3.66 -11.84 19.12
CA PHE A 7 -4.81 -11.16 18.54
C PHE A 7 -5.99 -12.09 18.20
N ARG A 8 -7.19 -11.62 18.55
CA ARG A 8 -8.47 -12.02 17.92
C ARG A 8 -9.05 -10.77 17.24
N ASP A 9 -9.78 -10.95 16.14
CA ASP A 9 -10.26 -9.94 15.19
C ASP A 9 -10.56 -8.52 15.75
N SER A 10 -10.31 -7.47 14.95
CA SER A 10 -10.67 -6.04 15.18
C SER A 10 -9.83 -5.21 16.16
N GLU A 11 -8.72 -5.76 16.66
CA GLU A 11 -7.89 -5.06 17.63
C GLU A 11 -6.91 -4.03 17.02
N ILE A 12 -6.59 -4.07 15.71
CA ILE A 12 -5.66 -3.10 15.09
C ILE A 12 -6.31 -1.73 14.97
N VAL A 13 -7.51 -1.64 14.37
CA VAL A 13 -8.21 -0.36 14.19
C VAL A 13 -8.66 0.22 15.51
N SER A 14 -9.23 -0.59 16.41
CA SER A 14 -9.69 -0.11 17.70
C SER A 14 -8.55 0.51 18.53
N LYS A 15 -7.36 -0.10 18.52
CA LYS A 15 -6.17 0.45 19.18
C LYS A 15 -5.65 1.70 18.48
N ALA A 16 -5.67 1.73 17.14
CA ALA A 16 -5.31 2.93 16.38
C ALA A 16 -6.23 4.12 16.73
N VAL A 17 -7.55 3.90 16.78
CA VAL A 17 -8.56 4.91 17.13
C VAL A 17 -8.37 5.39 18.57
N VAL A 18 -8.21 4.47 19.53
CA VAL A 18 -7.97 4.84 20.94
C VAL A 18 -6.68 5.64 21.09
N ALA A 19 -5.61 5.22 20.41
CA ALA A 19 -4.33 5.90 20.49
C ALA A 19 -4.32 7.25 19.76
N SER A 20 -5.14 7.43 18.71
CA SER A 20 -5.24 8.68 17.96
C SER A 20 -6.20 9.70 18.56
N ALA A 21 -7.17 9.27 19.39
CA ALA A 21 -8.25 10.12 19.91
C ALA A 21 -7.80 11.41 20.63
N HIS A 22 -6.57 11.45 21.15
CA HIS A 22 -6.04 12.60 21.88
C HIS A 22 -4.79 13.21 21.21
N ARG A 23 -4.48 12.83 19.97
CA ARG A 23 -3.30 13.28 19.26
C ARG A 23 -3.64 14.44 18.31
N PRO A 24 -2.85 15.52 18.29
CA PRO A 24 -2.99 16.55 17.26
C PRO A 24 -2.58 15.99 15.88
N ASN A 25 -3.12 16.57 14.80
CA ASN A 25 -2.92 16.06 13.43
C ASN A 25 -1.48 16.18 12.92
N ASP A 26 -0.67 17.07 13.51
CA ASP A 26 0.75 17.26 13.22
C ASP A 26 1.67 16.45 14.14
N ALA A 27 1.10 15.55 14.96
CA ALA A 27 1.86 14.77 15.91
C ALA A 27 2.89 13.88 15.19
N SER A 28 4.01 13.68 15.89
CA SER A 28 5.07 12.74 15.50
C SER A 28 4.51 11.33 15.20
N ARG A 29 5.28 10.51 14.48
CA ARG A 29 4.84 9.16 14.11
C ARG A 29 4.41 8.34 15.32
N PHE A 30 3.23 7.72 15.20
CA PHE A 30 2.71 6.79 16.18
C PHE A 30 2.82 5.36 15.65
N ILE A 31 3.53 4.50 16.39
CA ILE A 31 3.84 3.13 15.95
C ILE A 31 2.98 2.13 16.73
N ILE A 32 2.26 1.29 15.99
CA ILE A 32 1.65 0.06 16.47
C ILE A 32 2.52 -1.10 15.97
N TYR A 33 3.10 -1.82 16.92
CA TYR A 33 3.85 -3.03 16.65
C TYR A 33 2.91 -4.24 16.78
N VAL A 34 2.85 -5.04 15.72
CA VAL A 34 1.94 -6.17 15.55
C VAL A 34 2.76 -7.44 15.54
N LYS A 35 2.67 -8.24 16.61
CA LYS A 35 3.39 -9.51 16.65
C LYS A 35 2.87 -10.50 15.62
N ALA A 36 3.65 -11.54 15.37
CA ALA A 36 3.31 -12.67 14.52
C ALA A 36 1.90 -13.18 14.83
N SER A 37 1.00 -13.02 13.86
CA SER A 37 -0.42 -13.34 13.97
C SER A 37 -1.10 -13.26 12.60
N VAL A 38 -2.23 -13.95 12.47
CA VAL A 38 -3.17 -13.79 11.35
C VAL A 38 -4.42 -13.14 11.90
N CYS A 39 -4.67 -11.89 11.51
CA CYS A 39 -5.82 -11.10 11.96
C CYS A 39 -6.85 -11.02 10.83
N SER A 40 -8.05 -11.59 11.04
CA SER A 40 -9.15 -11.50 10.09
C SER A 40 -9.98 -10.25 10.38
N GLU A 41 -9.61 -9.13 9.77
CA GLU A 41 -10.24 -7.83 10.03
C GLU A 41 -10.53 -7.11 8.71
N THR A 42 -11.76 -6.57 8.58
CA THR A 42 -11.98 -5.47 7.63
C THR A 42 -11.82 -4.14 8.36
N ALA A 43 -10.78 -3.40 8.00
CA ALA A 43 -10.30 -2.27 8.76
C ALA A 43 -10.28 -0.99 7.94
N GLU A 44 -10.62 0.15 8.56
CA GLU A 44 -10.46 1.48 7.98
C GLU A 44 -9.67 2.41 8.91
N ILE A 45 -8.48 2.82 8.46
CA ILE A 45 -7.71 3.92 9.04
C ILE A 45 -8.17 5.21 8.35
N ASN A 46 -9.07 5.94 9.00
CA ASN A 46 -9.67 7.13 8.41
C ASN A 46 -8.79 8.39 8.59
N ARG A 47 -9.23 9.53 8.03
CA ARG A 47 -8.50 10.80 8.05
C ARG A 47 -8.16 11.37 9.44
N SER A 48 -8.86 10.95 10.50
CA SER A 48 -8.53 11.36 11.88
C SER A 48 -7.32 10.62 12.46
N ILE A 49 -6.79 9.63 11.75
CA ILE A 49 -5.66 8.81 12.18
C ILE A 49 -4.47 9.11 11.26
N ALA A 50 -3.77 10.22 11.52
CA ALA A 50 -2.58 10.62 10.76
C ALA A 50 -1.28 10.04 11.34
N ASN A 51 -0.24 9.93 10.51
CA ASN A 51 1.13 9.53 10.90
C ASN A 51 1.21 8.18 11.64
N LEU A 52 0.28 7.26 11.34
CA LEU A 52 0.27 5.91 11.88
C LEU A 52 1.30 5.03 11.16
N MET A 53 2.06 4.26 11.93
CA MET A 53 2.90 3.19 11.41
C MET A 53 2.46 1.83 11.98
N LEU A 54 2.24 0.86 11.09
CA LEU A 54 2.14 -0.54 11.45
C LEU A 54 3.49 -1.22 11.21
N LEU A 55 4.01 -1.90 12.24
CA LEU A 55 5.26 -2.65 12.17
C LEU A 55 5.00 -4.09 12.57
N GLY A 56 5.21 -5.04 11.65
CA GLY A 56 5.06 -6.47 11.90
C GLY A 56 6.36 -7.18 12.32
N ASP A 57 6.24 -8.45 12.70
CA ASP A 57 7.36 -9.37 12.95
C ASP A 57 7.99 -9.93 11.67
N GLY A 58 7.36 -9.67 10.52
CA GLY A 58 7.79 -10.18 9.22
C GLY A 58 6.59 -10.39 8.31
N ARG A 59 6.80 -10.18 7.00
CA ARG A 59 5.73 -10.36 6.00
C ARG A 59 5.10 -11.75 6.03
N ASP A 60 5.86 -12.79 6.40
CA ASP A 60 5.36 -14.17 6.46
C ASP A 60 4.80 -14.54 7.84
N ALA A 61 4.86 -13.63 8.82
CA ALA A 61 4.46 -13.86 10.21
C ALA A 61 3.28 -12.97 10.66
N THR A 62 3.19 -11.74 10.16
CA THR A 62 2.15 -10.77 10.51
C THR A 62 1.26 -10.53 9.29
N ILE A 63 0.03 -11.04 9.33
CA ILE A 63 -0.91 -11.05 8.19
C ILE A 63 -2.23 -10.43 8.61
N VAL A 64 -2.69 -9.41 7.86
CA VAL A 64 -4.05 -8.90 7.93
C VAL A 64 -4.83 -9.44 6.75
N THR A 65 -5.91 -10.18 7.02
CA THR A 65 -6.65 -10.92 6.00
C THR A 65 -8.16 -10.63 6.04
N GLY A 66 -8.81 -10.86 4.91
CA GLY A 66 -10.23 -10.68 4.69
C GLY A 66 -10.68 -11.44 3.44
N SER A 67 -11.98 -11.48 3.18
CA SER A 67 -12.54 -12.27 2.07
C SER A 67 -13.76 -11.61 1.42
N LYS A 68 -13.91 -10.27 1.56
CA LYS A 68 -15.05 -9.54 1.00
C LYS A 68 -14.93 -9.45 -0.52
N THR A 69 -16.06 -9.60 -1.21
CA THR A 69 -16.13 -9.62 -2.67
C THR A 69 -17.36 -8.88 -3.18
N VAL A 70 -17.29 -8.34 -4.40
CA VAL A 70 -18.45 -7.73 -5.07
C VAL A 70 -19.54 -8.77 -5.33
N HIS A 71 -19.15 -10.01 -5.63
CA HIS A 71 -20.08 -11.12 -5.85
C HIS A 71 -20.96 -11.42 -4.62
N ASP A 72 -20.44 -11.29 -3.41
CA ASP A 72 -21.17 -11.56 -2.15
C ASP A 72 -22.03 -10.38 -1.68
N GLY A 73 -22.47 -9.51 -2.60
CA GLY A 73 -23.39 -8.40 -2.31
C GLY A 73 -22.72 -7.09 -1.86
N ILE A 74 -21.40 -6.99 -1.93
CA ILE A 74 -20.70 -5.71 -1.75
C ILE A 74 -20.95 -4.82 -2.97
N THR A 75 -21.59 -3.68 -2.75
CA THR A 75 -22.12 -2.82 -3.82
C THR A 75 -21.05 -2.19 -4.73
N THR A 76 -19.78 -2.12 -4.31
CA THR A 76 -18.68 -1.58 -5.12
C THR A 76 -17.33 -2.23 -4.82
N THR A 77 -16.45 -2.28 -5.82
CA THR A 77 -15.06 -2.78 -5.67
C THR A 77 -14.28 -2.07 -4.55
N LEU A 78 -14.54 -0.78 -4.30
CA LEU A 78 -13.86 -0.04 -3.23
C LEU A 78 -14.27 -0.50 -1.82
N ARG A 79 -15.48 -1.06 -1.67
CA ARG A 79 -15.99 -1.56 -0.38
C ARG A 79 -15.59 -3.01 -0.11
N SER A 80 -14.95 -3.70 -1.05
CA SER A 80 -14.42 -5.05 -0.85
C SER A 80 -13.01 -5.09 -0.26
N ALA A 81 -12.41 -3.92 0.03
CA ALA A 81 -11.08 -3.81 0.62
C ALA A 81 -10.99 -4.49 1.99
N THR A 82 -10.05 -5.41 2.18
CA THR A 82 -9.68 -5.93 3.51
C THR A 82 -9.18 -4.78 4.39
N PHE A 83 -8.27 -3.96 3.85
CA PHE A 83 -7.69 -2.85 4.59
C PHE A 83 -7.82 -1.54 3.79
N ALA A 84 -8.40 -0.51 4.39
CA ALA A 84 -8.60 0.79 3.77
C ALA A 84 -7.89 1.89 4.57
N ILE A 85 -7.13 2.74 3.89
CA ILE A 85 -6.33 3.79 4.52
C ILE A 85 -6.61 5.11 3.83
N THR A 86 -7.05 6.11 4.58
CA THR A 86 -7.26 7.48 4.12
C THR A 86 -6.59 8.54 5.01
N GLY A 87 -6.05 8.16 6.17
CA GLY A 87 -5.24 9.03 7.02
C GLY A 87 -3.82 9.19 6.48
N ASN A 88 -3.38 10.44 6.29
CA ASN A 88 -2.10 10.82 5.67
C ASN A 88 -0.88 10.36 6.50
N GLY A 89 0.25 10.15 5.84
CA GLY A 89 1.51 9.75 6.49
C GLY A 89 1.53 8.30 6.95
N PHE A 90 0.64 7.45 6.42
CA PHE A 90 0.55 6.05 6.84
C PHE A 90 1.80 5.27 6.42
N ASN A 91 2.33 4.47 7.33
CA ASN A 91 3.48 3.62 7.10
C ASN A 91 3.14 2.17 7.44
N ALA A 92 3.56 1.23 6.61
CA ALA A 92 3.55 -0.18 6.96
C ALA A 92 4.89 -0.83 6.65
N ARG A 93 5.33 -1.71 7.55
CA ARG A 93 6.58 -2.43 7.40
C ARG A 93 6.51 -3.84 7.93
N ASP A 94 7.16 -4.76 7.22
CA ASP A 94 7.35 -6.16 7.64
C ASP A 94 6.02 -6.88 7.94
N MET A 95 5.02 -6.74 7.08
CA MET A 95 3.68 -7.35 7.24
C MET A 95 2.97 -7.61 5.89
N THR A 96 1.90 -8.40 5.92
CA THR A 96 1.08 -8.74 4.74
C THR A 96 -0.34 -8.19 4.83
N PHE A 97 -0.86 -7.73 3.69
CA PHE A 97 -2.28 -7.39 3.49
C PHE A 97 -2.86 -8.34 2.45
N GLU A 98 -3.91 -9.05 2.82
CA GLU A 98 -4.45 -10.17 2.04
C GLU A 98 -5.96 -10.06 1.83
N ASN A 99 -6.42 -10.43 0.64
CA ASN A 99 -7.81 -10.84 0.42
C ASN A 99 -7.86 -12.26 -0.16
N THR A 100 -8.42 -13.19 0.60
CA THR A 100 -8.48 -14.65 0.31
C THR A 100 -9.63 -15.04 -0.61
N ALA A 101 -10.41 -14.07 -1.10
CA ALA A 101 -11.47 -14.32 -2.06
C ALA A 101 -10.94 -15.03 -3.31
N VAL A 102 -11.60 -16.12 -3.68
CA VAL A 102 -11.23 -16.93 -4.85
C VAL A 102 -11.55 -16.22 -6.18
N PRO A 103 -10.85 -16.54 -7.28
CA PRO A 103 -11.03 -15.90 -8.59
C PRO A 103 -12.49 -15.83 -9.06
N GLU A 104 -13.29 -16.84 -8.74
CA GLU A 104 -14.68 -16.99 -9.18
C GLU A 104 -15.60 -15.94 -8.55
N LYS A 105 -15.15 -15.23 -7.51
CA LYS A 105 -15.92 -14.20 -6.79
C LYS A 105 -15.69 -12.76 -7.31
N ASN A 106 -15.06 -12.61 -8.48
CA ASN A 106 -14.79 -11.32 -9.11
C ASN A 106 -13.93 -10.39 -8.21
N GLN A 107 -14.15 -9.07 -8.24
CA GLN A 107 -13.22 -8.11 -7.63
C GLN A 107 -13.16 -8.21 -6.09
N ALA A 108 -11.94 -8.35 -5.57
CA ALA A 108 -11.64 -8.47 -4.15
C ALA A 108 -10.33 -7.72 -3.83
N VAL A 109 -10.46 -6.59 -3.14
CA VAL A 109 -9.32 -5.70 -2.89
C VAL A 109 -8.63 -6.10 -1.58
N ALA A 110 -7.31 -6.28 -1.60
CA ALA A 110 -6.52 -6.51 -0.39
C ALA A 110 -6.23 -5.19 0.35
N LEU A 111 -5.79 -4.17 -0.39
CA LEU A 111 -5.48 -2.85 0.15
C LEU A 111 -6.09 -1.73 -0.70
N ARG A 112 -6.79 -0.80 -0.04
CA ARG A 112 -7.22 0.48 -0.64
C ARG A 112 -6.47 1.64 0.02
N LEU A 113 -5.65 2.33 -0.78
CA LEU A 113 -4.92 3.52 -0.33
C LEU A 113 -5.54 4.78 -0.95
N GLY A 114 -6.02 5.68 -0.08
CA GLY A 114 -6.45 7.04 -0.42
C GLY A 114 -5.80 8.07 0.50
N SER A 115 -4.61 7.73 0.99
CA SER A 115 -3.79 8.51 1.92
C SER A 115 -2.59 9.08 1.18
N ASP A 116 -2.27 10.33 1.49
CA ASP A 116 -1.07 11.00 0.97
C ASP A 116 0.16 10.69 1.82
N LEU A 117 1.36 10.80 1.23
CA LEU A 117 2.65 10.58 1.89
C LEU A 117 2.76 9.20 2.59
N SER A 118 2.17 8.18 1.97
CA SER A 118 2.13 6.82 2.50
C SER A 118 3.28 5.97 1.99
N GLU A 119 3.80 5.10 2.84
CA GLU A 119 4.94 4.23 2.53
C GLU A 119 4.70 2.78 2.98
N PHE A 120 5.16 1.84 2.14
CA PHE A 120 5.14 0.40 2.42
C PHE A 120 6.53 -0.18 2.17
N TYR A 121 7.15 -0.76 3.19
CA TYR A 121 8.50 -1.32 3.10
C TYR A 121 8.56 -2.76 3.56
N ARG A 122 9.02 -3.66 2.68
CA ARG A 122 9.01 -5.13 2.90
C ARG A 122 7.61 -5.68 3.25
N CYS A 123 6.58 -5.05 2.70
CA CYS A 123 5.22 -5.57 2.76
C CYS A 123 4.95 -6.56 1.62
N ARG A 124 3.96 -7.42 1.83
CA ARG A 124 3.40 -8.30 0.80
C ARG A 124 1.91 -8.00 0.62
N PHE A 125 1.45 -8.02 -0.62
CA PHE A 125 0.07 -7.75 -1.01
C PHE A 125 -0.46 -8.97 -1.76
N ASP A 126 -1.36 -9.73 -1.14
CA ASP A 126 -1.86 -11.00 -1.67
C ASP A 126 -3.35 -10.92 -1.99
N GLY A 127 -3.73 -11.44 -3.16
CA GLY A 127 -5.11 -11.48 -3.62
C GLY A 127 -5.18 -11.88 -5.09
N TYR A 128 -6.38 -12.02 -5.62
CA TYR A 128 -6.61 -12.40 -7.02
C TYR A 128 -6.95 -11.18 -7.89
N GLN A 129 -8.25 -10.93 -8.16
CA GLN A 129 -8.66 -9.83 -9.02
C GLN A 129 -8.80 -8.52 -8.24
N GLY A 130 -7.95 -7.53 -8.53
CA GLY A 130 -8.02 -6.21 -7.90
C GLY A 130 -7.19 -6.07 -6.62
N THR A 131 -6.18 -6.94 -6.43
CA THR A 131 -5.24 -6.92 -5.28
C THR A 131 -4.70 -5.51 -4.99
N LEU A 132 -4.29 -4.79 -6.05
CA LEU A 132 -3.97 -3.36 -6.02
C LEU A 132 -4.34 -2.72 -7.39
N PRO A 133 -5.22 -1.69 -7.44
CA PRO A 133 -5.49 -0.99 -8.68
C PRO A 133 -4.29 -0.11 -9.08
N VAL A 134 -3.61 -0.45 -10.17
CA VAL A 134 -2.39 0.24 -10.66
C VAL A 134 -2.54 0.76 -12.08
N HIS A 135 -1.85 1.87 -12.39
CA HIS A 135 -1.68 2.37 -13.76
C HIS A 135 -0.27 1.98 -14.25
N SER A 136 -0.17 1.31 -15.42
CA SER A 136 1.07 0.67 -15.87
C SER A 136 1.81 1.47 -16.95
N ARG A 137 3.13 1.64 -16.79
CA ARG A 137 4.07 2.21 -17.77
C ARG A 137 5.39 1.42 -17.74
N GLU A 138 6.04 1.28 -18.90
CA GLU A 138 7.31 0.55 -19.12
C GLU A 138 8.41 1.51 -19.61
N TYR A 139 9.58 1.53 -18.96
CA TYR A 139 10.77 2.32 -19.35
C TYR A 139 12.06 1.55 -19.00
N MET A 140 12.91 1.28 -20.00
CA MET A 140 14.23 0.62 -19.85
C MET A 140 14.20 -0.73 -19.07
N ASN A 141 13.12 -1.49 -19.21
CA ASN A 141 13.01 -2.83 -18.63
C ASN A 141 14.02 -3.80 -19.30
N THR A 142 14.52 -4.77 -18.53
CA THR A 142 15.38 -5.85 -19.05
C THR A 142 14.78 -7.22 -18.69
N GLY A 143 15.22 -8.29 -19.35
CA GLY A 143 14.73 -9.66 -19.14
C GLY A 143 13.73 -10.14 -20.19
N THR A 144 13.36 -11.42 -20.12
CA THR A 144 12.60 -12.13 -21.18
C THR A 144 11.19 -11.58 -21.43
N GLY A 145 10.56 -10.94 -20.44
CA GLY A 145 9.24 -10.31 -20.57
C GLY A 145 9.25 -8.84 -21.03
N ALA A 146 10.43 -8.23 -21.18
CA ALA A 146 10.59 -6.80 -21.44
C ALA A 146 10.50 -6.43 -22.93
N ASP A 147 10.51 -7.41 -23.84
CA ASP A 147 10.37 -7.14 -25.27
C ASP A 147 9.00 -6.55 -25.59
N THR A 148 9.01 -5.33 -26.12
CA THR A 148 7.81 -4.59 -26.49
C THR A 148 7.35 -4.84 -27.92
N SER A 149 8.08 -5.63 -28.72
CA SER A 149 7.82 -5.86 -30.15
C SER A 149 6.39 -6.35 -30.45
N ASN A 150 5.81 -7.13 -29.53
CA ASN A 150 4.48 -7.72 -29.63
C ASN A 150 3.42 -7.03 -28.74
N ARG A 151 3.68 -5.82 -28.24
CA ARG A 151 2.73 -5.09 -27.38
C ARG A 151 1.57 -4.49 -28.18
N VAL A 152 0.47 -4.23 -27.47
CA VAL A 152 -0.73 -3.58 -27.99
C VAL A 152 -0.41 -2.19 -28.56
N LYS A 153 -1.05 -1.82 -29.68
CA LYS A 153 -0.79 -0.56 -30.41
C LYS A 153 -1.81 0.53 -30.10
N TRP A 154 -2.29 0.61 -28.86
CA TRP A 154 -3.33 1.57 -28.50
C TRP A 154 -2.84 3.02 -28.62
N PRO A 155 -3.70 3.95 -29.07
CA PRO A 155 -3.40 5.38 -28.98
C PRO A 155 -3.13 5.75 -27.51
N GLY A 156 -1.89 6.14 -27.19
CA GLY A 156 -1.47 6.48 -25.82
C GLY A 156 -0.52 5.50 -25.13
N TYR A 157 -0.14 4.37 -25.75
CA TYR A 157 0.90 3.47 -25.26
C TYR A 157 2.21 3.67 -26.04
N PRO A 158 3.11 4.58 -25.60
CA PRO A 158 4.38 4.80 -26.30
C PRO A 158 5.36 3.64 -26.03
N VAL A 159 5.76 2.94 -27.09
CA VAL A 159 6.67 1.78 -27.08
C VAL A 159 8.14 2.17 -26.82
N LYS A 160 8.51 3.44 -27.08
CA LYS A 160 9.82 4.00 -26.75
C LYS A 160 9.62 5.32 -26.02
N ARG A 161 10.07 5.41 -24.77
CA ARG A 161 9.97 6.62 -23.94
C ARG A 161 11.33 7.27 -23.78
N ARG A 162 11.35 8.60 -23.80
CA ARG A 162 12.57 9.41 -23.59
C ARG A 162 12.94 9.40 -22.11
N ALA A 163 14.23 9.60 -21.82
CA ALA A 163 14.70 9.75 -20.44
C ALA A 163 13.95 10.85 -19.67
N SER A 164 13.61 11.95 -20.34
CA SER A 164 12.82 13.05 -19.77
C SER A 164 11.44 12.63 -19.26
N GLU A 165 10.73 11.73 -19.97
CA GLU A 165 9.43 11.19 -19.52
C GLU A 165 9.61 10.19 -18.36
N GLY A 166 10.76 9.51 -18.31
CA GLY A 166 11.14 8.68 -17.17
C GLY A 166 11.44 9.52 -15.93
N CYS A 167 12.11 10.66 -16.09
CA CYS A 167 12.43 11.59 -15.00
C CYS A 167 11.17 12.11 -14.29
N GLU A 168 10.08 12.39 -15.01
CA GLU A 168 8.81 12.84 -14.43
C GLU A 168 8.17 11.80 -13.49
N LEU A 169 8.52 10.51 -13.64
CA LEU A 169 8.00 9.41 -12.83
C LEU A 169 8.95 9.00 -11.69
N THR A 170 10.07 9.72 -11.52
CA THR A 170 11.01 9.48 -10.41
C THR A 170 10.43 9.94 -9.08
N VAL A 171 10.96 9.41 -7.98
CA VAL A 171 10.44 9.66 -6.64
C VAL A 171 10.46 11.15 -6.26
N GLY A 172 11.55 11.87 -6.58
CA GLY A 172 11.63 13.31 -6.35
C GLY A 172 10.60 14.10 -7.16
N ASN A 173 10.49 13.85 -8.47
CA ASN A 173 9.65 14.66 -9.36
C ASN A 173 8.15 14.32 -9.29
N PHE A 174 7.79 13.04 -9.15
CA PHE A 174 6.40 12.61 -9.16
C PHE A 174 5.73 12.71 -7.79
N LEU A 175 6.47 12.37 -6.73
CA LEU A 175 5.93 12.25 -5.37
C LEU A 175 6.42 13.36 -4.42
N GLY A 176 7.28 14.27 -4.88
CA GLY A 176 7.98 15.19 -3.97
C GLY A 176 8.79 14.45 -2.90
N GLY A 177 9.25 13.23 -3.21
CA GLY A 177 9.68 12.25 -2.22
C GLY A 177 10.84 12.67 -1.32
N ASP A 178 11.66 13.62 -1.79
CA ASP A 178 12.81 14.14 -1.05
C ASP A 178 12.39 14.87 0.25
N GLU A 179 11.19 15.45 0.27
CA GLU A 179 10.72 16.23 1.42
C GLU A 179 10.21 15.36 2.57
N TRP A 180 9.73 14.15 2.29
CA TRP A 180 8.96 13.37 3.26
C TRP A 180 9.45 11.94 3.50
N ILE A 181 10.07 11.28 2.52
CA ILE A 181 10.50 9.88 2.69
C ILE A 181 11.71 9.75 3.62
N PRO A 182 12.75 10.61 3.57
CA PRO A 182 13.84 10.55 4.55
C PRO A 182 13.36 10.80 5.99
N VAL A 183 12.37 11.69 6.17
CA VAL A 183 11.73 11.95 7.47
C VAL A 183 11.03 10.70 8.01
N ASN A 184 10.58 9.81 7.11
CA ASN A 184 9.97 8.54 7.46
C ASN A 184 10.99 7.44 7.84
N GLY A 185 12.30 7.71 7.78
CA GLY A 185 13.35 6.76 8.14
C GLY A 185 13.63 5.70 7.08
N ALA A 186 13.16 5.94 5.85
CA ALA A 186 13.39 5.08 4.70
C ALA A 186 14.44 5.65 3.76
N HIS A 187 15.13 4.75 3.06
CA HIS A 187 16.13 5.12 2.07
C HIS A 187 15.48 5.14 0.68
N VAL A 188 15.59 6.27 0.00
CA VAL A 188 15.15 6.43 -1.39
C VAL A 188 16.37 6.57 -2.28
N PHE A 189 16.36 5.81 -3.38
CA PHE A 189 17.25 6.10 -4.50
C PHE A 189 16.56 7.12 -5.39
N ASN A 190 17.01 8.37 -5.30
CA ASN A 190 16.50 9.43 -6.17
C ASN A 190 17.38 9.49 -7.43
N ASN A 191 17.01 8.72 -8.45
CA ASN A 191 17.68 8.79 -9.74
C ASN A 191 17.03 9.91 -10.55
N ASN A 192 17.56 11.11 -10.46
CA ASN A 192 17.38 12.09 -11.53
C ASN A 192 18.08 11.51 -12.77
N LEU A 193 17.33 10.84 -13.64
CA LEU A 193 17.82 10.16 -14.85
C LEU A 193 18.34 11.15 -15.93
N GLY A 194 18.72 12.37 -15.52
CA GLY A 194 19.09 13.50 -16.38
C GLY A 194 20.48 14.09 -16.16
N GLU A 195 21.30 13.57 -15.24
CA GLU A 195 22.71 14.01 -15.12
C GLU A 195 23.67 12.82 -15.25
N GLY A 196 24.19 12.66 -16.48
CA GLY A 196 25.29 11.79 -16.87
C GLY A 196 25.96 12.36 -18.10
#